data_AF-A0A2W6UIG1-F1
#
_entry.id   AF-A0A2W6UIG1-F1
#
_cell.length_a   1.000
_cell.length_b   1.000
_cell.length_c   1.000
_cell.angle_alpha   90.00
_cell.angle_beta   90.00
_cell.angle_gamma   90.00
#
_symmetry.space_group_name_H-M   'P 1'
#
loop_
_entity.id
_entity.type
_entity.pdbx_description
1 polymer ?
#
loop_
_entity_poly.entity_id
_entity_poly.type
_entity_poly.pdbx_seq_one_letter_code
_entity_poly.pdbx_strand_id
1 'polypeptide(L)'
;MNDTARAALGEFLGSALLAAVVVGSGIAAERLSPGDIGLQLFENAFATALGLAVLIVVFATVSGAHFNPVVTMVDVVLHRRPWSITSIYLPAQIAGCIAGAVLA
;
A
#
# COMPACT_ATOMS: atom_id res chain seq x y z
N MET A 1 13.12 18.36 -7.20
CA MET A 1 13.06 17.42 -6.07
C MET A 1 13.97 16.25 -6.40
N ASN A 2 14.87 15.84 -5.50
CA ASN A 2 15.73 14.68 -5.71
C ASN A 2 14.86 13.45 -6.03
N ASP A 3 15.19 12.67 -7.05
CA ASP A 3 14.36 11.54 -7.51
C ASP A 3 14.00 10.56 -6.38
N THR A 4 14.92 10.38 -5.43
CA THR A 4 14.72 9.56 -4.22
C THR A 4 13.65 10.11 -3.28
N ALA A 5 13.58 11.42 -3.08
CA ALA A 5 12.56 12.04 -2.22
C ALA A 5 11.17 11.93 -2.86
N ARG A 6 11.09 12.08 -4.17
CA ARG A 6 9.85 11.85 -4.93
C ARG A 6 9.38 10.40 -4.83
N ALA A 7 10.30 9.45 -4.97
CA ALA A 7 10.00 8.02 -4.84
C ALA A 7 9.56 7.64 -3.41
N ALA A 8 10.24 8.17 -2.39
CA ALA A 8 9.86 7.96 -0.98
C ALA A 8 8.46 8.49 -0.67
N LEU A 9 8.12 9.68 -1.21
CA LEU A 9 6.77 10.22 -1.08
C LEU A 9 5.74 9.35 -1.82
N GLY A 10 6.09 8.81 -2.98
CA GLY A 10 5.25 7.85 -3.71
C GLY A 10 4.95 6.59 -2.87
N GLU A 11 5.96 6.02 -2.22
CA GLU A 11 5.78 4.88 -1.33
C GLU A 11 4.95 5.22 -0.09
N PHE A 12 5.19 6.38 0.53
CA PHE A 12 4.40 6.84 1.67
C PHE A 12 2.92 7.01 1.30
N LEU A 13 2.63 7.76 0.23
CA LEU A 13 1.26 8.03 -0.20
C LEU A 13 0.56 6.76 -0.68
N GLY A 14 1.24 5.91 -1.44
CA GLY A 14 0.64 4.66 -1.90
C GLY A 14 0.37 3.68 -0.76
N SER A 15 1.27 3.55 0.21
CA SER A 15 1.02 2.75 1.41
C SER A 15 -0.10 3.33 2.28
N ALA A 16 -0.19 4.65 2.43
CA ALA A 16 -1.27 5.30 3.17
C ALA A 16 -2.63 5.08 2.50
N LEU A 17 -2.72 5.30 1.20
CA LEU A 17 -3.95 5.08 0.44
C LEU A 17 -4.34 3.59 0.44
N LEU A 18 -3.37 2.68 0.29
CA LEU A 18 -3.64 1.24 0.35
C LEU A 18 -4.19 0.82 1.72
N ALA A 19 -3.57 1.26 2.81
CA ALA A 19 -4.05 0.96 4.15
C ALA A 19 -5.44 1.57 4.41
N ALA A 20 -5.67 2.80 3.94
CA ALA A 20 -6.98 3.45 4.06
C ALA A 20 -8.07 2.67 3.31
N VAL A 21 -7.77 2.17 2.10
CA VAL A 21 -8.69 1.31 1.35
C VAL A 21 -8.96 0.03 2.12
N VAL A 22 -7.91 -0.71 2.53
CA VAL A 22 -8.06 -2.02 3.22
C VAL A 22 -8.87 -1.91 4.50
N VAL A 23 -8.53 -0.95 5.37
CA VAL A 23 -9.21 -0.78 6.66
C VAL A 23 -10.62 -0.22 6.45
N GLY A 24 -10.76 0.80 5.59
CA GLY A 24 -12.04 1.43 5.30
C GLY A 24 -13.04 0.49 4.64
N SER A 25 -12.60 -0.33 3.67
CA SER A 25 -13.48 -1.33 3.05
C SER A 25 -13.85 -2.46 4.00
N GLY A 26 -12.96 -2.85 4.92
CA GLY A 26 -13.30 -3.80 5.99
C GLY A 26 -14.42 -3.28 6.88
N ILE A 27 -14.29 -2.05 7.38
CA ILE A 27 -15.32 -1.40 8.21
C ILE A 27 -16.64 -1.24 7.44
N ALA A 28 -16.57 -0.84 6.16
CA ALA A 28 -17.76 -0.69 5.32
C ALA A 28 -18.45 -2.04 5.08
N ALA A 29 -17.69 -3.09 4.80
CA ALA A 29 -18.21 -4.44 4.55
C ALA A 29 -18.95 -4.98 5.78
N GLU A 30 -18.39 -4.83 6.98
CA GLU A 30 -19.06 -5.21 8.24
C GLU A 30 -20.40 -4.48 8.45
N ARG A 31 -20.47 -3.20 8.03
CA ARG A 31 -21.69 -2.38 8.16
C ARG A 31 -22.74 -2.70 7.09
N LEU A 32 -22.31 -3.03 5.88
CA LEU A 32 -23.20 -3.30 4.75
C LEU A 32 -23.78 -4.72 4.79
N SER A 33 -22.97 -5.68 5.24
CA SER A 33 -23.30 -7.11 5.22
C SER A 33 -23.26 -7.73 6.62
N PRO A 34 -24.01 -7.18 7.60
CA PRO A 34 -23.94 -7.63 8.99
C PRO A 34 -24.39 -9.09 9.12
N GLY A 35 -23.55 -9.91 9.73
CA GLY A 35 -23.82 -11.34 9.96
C GLY A 35 -23.44 -12.29 8.80
N ASP A 36 -22.97 -11.77 7.67
CA ASP A 36 -22.45 -12.57 6.56
C ASP A 36 -20.93 -12.36 6.39
N ILE A 37 -20.14 -13.15 7.11
CA ILE A 37 -18.67 -13.08 7.09
C ILE A 37 -18.11 -13.38 5.69
N GLY A 38 -18.75 -14.28 4.93
CA GLY A 38 -18.29 -14.64 3.60
C GLY A 38 -18.37 -13.46 2.64
N LEU A 39 -19.50 -12.76 2.66
CA LEU A 39 -19.70 -11.56 1.85
C LEU A 39 -18.79 -10.41 2.30
N GLN A 40 -18.61 -10.21 3.62
CA GLN A 40 -17.72 -9.19 4.16
C GLN A 40 -16.27 -9.34 3.67
N LEU A 41 -15.75 -10.57 3.74
CA LEU A 41 -14.39 -10.87 3.27
C LEU A 41 -14.26 -10.67 1.76
N PHE A 42 -15.29 -11.05 0.98
CA PHE A 42 -15.30 -10.85 -0.46
C PHE A 42 -15.28 -9.37 -0.83
N GLU A 43 -16.17 -8.56 -0.23
CA GLU A 43 -16.24 -7.11 -0.46
C GLU A 43 -14.91 -6.42 -0.15
N ASN A 44 -14.32 -6.72 1.02
CA ASN A 44 -13.06 -6.15 1.44
C ASN A 44 -11.90 -6.56 0.51
N ALA A 45 -11.79 -7.85 0.19
CA ALA A 45 -10.74 -8.36 -0.69
C ALA A 45 -10.86 -7.78 -2.10
N PHE A 46 -12.08 -7.66 -2.63
CA PHE A 46 -12.32 -7.12 -3.97
C PHE A 46 -12.00 -5.63 -4.03
N ALA A 47 -12.44 -4.84 -3.05
CA ALA A 47 -12.11 -3.43 -2.95
C ALA A 47 -10.59 -3.20 -2.83
N THR A 48 -9.92 -3.99 -1.99
CA THR A 48 -8.46 -3.95 -1.83
C THR A 48 -7.73 -4.28 -3.14
N ALA A 49 -8.16 -5.34 -3.85
CA ALA A 49 -7.52 -5.75 -5.10
C ALA A 49 -7.62 -4.67 -6.19
N LEU A 50 -8.81 -4.08 -6.36
CA LEU A 50 -9.01 -2.99 -7.31
C LEU A 50 -8.25 -1.72 -6.90
N GLY A 51 -8.30 -1.35 -5.62
CA GLY A 51 -7.57 -0.20 -5.09
C GLY A 51 -6.06 -0.33 -5.31
N LEU A 52 -5.49 -1.50 -4.97
CA LEU A 52 -4.07 -1.78 -5.20
C LEU A 52 -3.70 -1.71 -6.68
N ALA A 53 -4.52 -2.28 -7.58
CA ALA A 53 -4.26 -2.22 -9.01
C ALA A 53 -4.19 -0.78 -9.53
N VAL A 54 -5.12 0.08 -9.11
CA VAL A 54 -5.10 1.51 -9.46
C VAL A 54 -3.86 2.20 -8.90
N LEU A 55 -3.53 1.98 -7.63
CA LEU A 55 -2.35 2.57 -7.00
C LEU A 55 -1.06 2.16 -7.70
N ILE A 56 -0.94 0.88 -8.11
CA ILE A 56 0.21 0.41 -8.88
C ILE A 56 0.33 1.19 -10.19
N VAL A 57 -0.76 1.31 -10.96
CA VAL A 57 -0.73 2.05 -12.24
C VAL A 57 -0.32 3.51 -12.05
N VAL A 58 -0.83 4.16 -11.00
CA VAL A 58 -0.56 5.59 -10.73
C VAL A 58 0.90 5.82 -10.29
N PHE A 59 1.46 4.96 -9.45
CA PHE A 59 2.75 5.20 -8.79
C PHE A 59 3.90 4.35 -9.35
N ALA A 60 3.66 3.40 -10.26
CA ALA A 60 4.70 2.53 -10.82
C ALA A 60 5.87 3.32 -11.42
N THR A 61 5.59 4.41 -12.14
CA THR A 61 6.61 5.28 -12.74
C THR A 61 7.27 6.24 -11.75
N VAL A 62 6.71 6.39 -10.54
CA VAL A 62 7.18 7.30 -9.50
C VAL A 62 8.15 6.60 -8.54
N SER A 63 7.75 5.44 -8.01
CA SER A 63 8.53 4.70 -7.00
C SER A 63 8.79 3.23 -7.35
N GLY A 64 8.09 2.68 -8.33
CA GLY A 64 7.98 1.23 -8.55
C GLY A 64 6.78 0.60 -7.83
N ALA A 65 6.04 1.39 -7.04
CA ALA A 65 4.79 1.00 -6.37
C ALA A 65 4.92 -0.27 -5.51
N HIS A 66 5.91 -0.32 -4.61
CA HIS A 66 6.10 -1.50 -3.77
C HIS A 66 5.04 -1.56 -2.67
N PHE A 67 4.84 -0.45 -1.96
CA PHE A 67 3.90 -0.26 -0.85
C PHE A 67 4.00 -1.28 0.28
N ASN A 68 5.08 -2.06 0.29
CA ASN A 68 5.23 -3.25 1.09
C ASN A 68 6.73 -3.51 1.36
N PRO A 69 7.12 -3.61 2.64
CA PRO A 69 8.50 -3.92 3.03
C PRO A 69 9.03 -5.22 2.41
N VAL A 70 8.20 -6.26 2.34
CA VAL A 70 8.57 -7.58 1.81
C VAL A 70 8.81 -7.50 0.31
N VAL A 71 7.93 -6.81 -0.44
CA VAL A 71 8.12 -6.59 -1.88
C VAL A 71 9.43 -5.84 -2.13
N THR A 72 9.72 -4.82 -1.32
CA THR A 72 10.97 -4.06 -1.41
C THR A 72 12.20 -4.92 -1.14
N MET A 73 12.15 -5.73 -0.08
CA MET A 73 13.26 -6.64 0.25
C MET A 73 13.48 -7.69 -0.85
N VAL A 74 12.41 -8.26 -1.41
CA VAL A 74 12.52 -9.24 -2.51
C VAL A 74 13.12 -8.60 -3.76
N ASP A 75 12.70 -7.38 -4.13
CA ASP A 75 13.25 -6.67 -5.30
C ASP A 75 14.77 -6.43 -5.16
N VAL A 76 15.22 -6.10 -3.95
CA VAL A 76 16.64 -5.92 -3.64
C VAL A 76 17.40 -7.26 -3.62
N VAL A 77 16.85 -8.33 -3.05
CA VAL A 77 17.46 -9.68 -3.06
C VAL A 77 17.61 -10.21 -4.49
N LEU A 78 16.66 -9.89 -5.37
CA LEU A 78 16.72 -10.21 -6.79
C LEU A 78 17.65 -9.28 -7.59
N HIS A 79 18.45 -8.43 -6.92
CA HIS A 79 19.42 -7.51 -7.51
C HIS A 79 18.81 -6.49 -8.49
N ARG A 80 17.52 -6.19 -8.36
CA ARG A 80 16.84 -5.19 -9.21
C ARG A 80 17.09 -3.77 -8.72
N ARG A 81 17.40 -3.58 -7.44
CA ARG A 81 17.69 -2.29 -6.80
C ARG A 81 18.77 -2.40 -5.71
N PRO A 82 19.46 -1.29 -5.38
CA PRO A 82 20.48 -1.30 -4.33
C PRO A 82 19.84 -1.41 -2.94
N TRP A 83 20.55 -2.07 -2.02
CA TRP A 83 20.13 -2.20 -0.60
C TRP A 83 19.90 -0.87 0.12
N SER A 84 20.51 0.22 -0.36
CA SER A 84 20.27 1.57 0.17
C SER A 84 18.84 2.05 0.02
N ILE A 85 18.04 1.47 -0.89
CA ILE A 85 16.63 1.86 -1.06
C ILE A 85 15.77 1.39 0.11
N THR A 86 16.15 0.27 0.75
CA THR A 86 15.42 -0.33 1.87
C THR A 86 15.34 0.63 3.05
N SER A 87 16.41 1.38 3.36
CA SER A 87 16.40 2.35 4.46
C SER A 87 15.52 3.57 4.22
N ILE A 88 15.05 3.77 2.98
CA ILE A 88 14.20 4.88 2.58
C ILE A 88 12.75 4.42 2.44
N TYR A 89 12.54 3.30 1.74
CA TYR A 89 11.20 2.80 1.42
C TYR A 89 10.51 2.22 2.64
N LEU A 90 11.19 1.45 3.49
CA LEU A 90 10.55 0.80 4.64
C LEU A 90 9.95 1.81 5.62
N PRO A 91 10.68 2.83 6.10
CA PRO A 91 10.09 3.84 6.97
C PRO A 91 8.93 4.58 6.32
N ALA A 92 9.04 4.91 5.03
CA ALA A 92 7.98 5.57 4.28
C ALA A 92 6.70 4.72 4.18
N GLN A 93 6.85 3.42 3.87
CA GLN A 93 5.73 2.48 3.78
C GLN A 93 5.07 2.27 5.14
N ILE A 94 5.86 2.09 6.21
CA ILE A 94 5.35 1.89 7.57
C ILE A 94 4.60 3.14 8.04
N ALA A 95 5.21 4.32 7.92
CA ALA A 95 4.57 5.58 8.29
C ALA A 95 3.31 5.85 7.46
N GLY A 96 3.35 5.51 6.16
CA GLY A 96 2.21 5.59 5.27
C GLY A 96 1.06 4.71 5.74
N CYS A 97 1.31 3.42 5.96
CA CYS A 97 0.29 2.49 6.46
C CYS A 97 -0.32 2.93 7.78
N ILE A 98 0.49 3.44 8.73
CA ILE A 98 0.00 3.99 10.00
C ILE A 98 -0.94 5.17 9.74
N ALA A 99 -0.51 6.15 8.94
CA ALA A 99 -1.33 7.32 8.62
C ALA A 99 -2.64 6.94 7.92
N GLY A 100 -2.58 6.01 6.96
CA GLY A 100 -3.74 5.48 6.26
C GLY A 100 -4.73 4.75 7.17
N ALA A 101 -4.24 3.93 8.08
CA ALA A 101 -5.06 3.22 9.06
C ALA A 101 -5.73 4.18 10.06
N VAL A 102 -5.06 5.27 10.46
CA VAL A 102 -5.64 6.30 11.34
C VAL A 102 -6.72 7.12 10.60
N LEU A 103 -6.57 7.30 9.28
CA LEU A 103 -7.51 8.05 8.46
C LEU A 103 -8.80 7.29 8.14
N ALA A 104 -8.72 5.96 8.03
CA ALA A 104 -9.84 5.07 7.71
C ALA A 104 -10.87 4.97 8.85
#